data_AF-A0A842ZMQ7-F1
#
_entry.id   AF-A0A842ZMQ7-F1
#
_cell.length_a   1.000
_cell.length_b   1.000
_cell.length_c   1.000
_cell.angle_alpha   90.00
_cell.angle_beta   90.00
_cell.angle_gamma   90.00
#
_symmetry.space_group_name_H-M   'P 1'
#
loop_
_entity.id
_entity.type
_entity.pdbx_description
1 polymer ?
#
loop_
_entity_poly.entity_id
_entity_poly.type
_entity_poly.pdbx_seq_one_letter_code
_entity_poly.pdbx_strand_id
1 'polypeptide(L)'
;MGKIRVKSTYEIITEESSKEGDFAESGWLNEEGEIFNSAEQVIRHLSDEGVIEPSSSCFHKGVWYSTEAQQDMNTGAYKSQSYHLHGATLHQERKIYKRLFPQYGDCSRNRRK
;
A
#
# COMPACT_ATOMS: atom_id res chain seq x y z
N MET A 1 15.38 16.94 5.67
CA MET A 1 14.44 16.14 4.86
C MET A 1 14.22 14.83 5.58
N GLY A 2 12.97 14.46 5.88
CA GLY A 2 12.66 13.22 6.60
C GLY A 2 12.76 12.01 5.69
N LYS A 3 13.44 10.96 6.15
CA LYS A 3 13.55 9.66 5.46
C LYS A 3 12.21 8.92 5.56
N ILE A 4 11.75 8.35 4.44
CA ILE A 4 10.53 7.56 4.34
C ILE A 4 10.94 6.10 4.19
N ARG A 5 10.43 5.21 5.02
CA ARG A 5 10.67 3.77 4.96
C ARG A 5 9.42 3.10 4.41
N VAL A 6 9.53 2.36 3.32
CA VAL A 6 8.44 1.60 2.72
C VAL A 6 8.64 0.14 3.06
N LYS A 7 7.77 -0.42 3.89
CA LYS A 7 7.76 -1.86 4.17
C LYS A 7 6.75 -2.55 3.27
N SER A 8 7.04 -3.76 2.82
CA SER A 8 6.11 -4.54 2.01
C SER A 8 5.80 -5.88 2.63
N THR A 9 4.53 -6.26 2.57
CA THR A 9 4.00 -7.57 2.94
C THR A 9 3.36 -8.21 1.72
N TYR A 10 3.23 -9.53 1.74
CA TYR A 10 2.45 -10.27 0.75
C TYR A 10 1.37 -11.08 1.47
N GLU A 11 0.27 -11.28 0.76
CA GLU A 11 -0.87 -12.06 1.20
C GLU A 11 -1.23 -13.01 0.06
N ILE A 12 -1.34 -14.30 0.36
CA ILE A 12 -1.78 -15.35 -0.55
C ILE A 12 -3.15 -15.83 -0.09
N ILE A 13 -4.12 -15.76 -0.98
CA ILE A 13 -5.50 -16.17 -0.77
C ILE A 13 -5.78 -17.34 -1.72
N THR A 14 -5.99 -18.54 -1.18
CA THR A 14 -6.52 -19.67 -1.96
C THR A 14 -8.05 -19.66 -1.93
N GLU A 15 -8.69 -20.37 -2.87
CA GLU A 15 -10.15 -20.50 -2.88
C GLU A 15 -10.69 -21.10 -1.57
N GLU A 16 -9.95 -22.05 -0.97
CA GLU A 16 -10.30 -22.65 0.31
C GLU A 16 -10.23 -21.62 1.45
N SER A 17 -9.12 -20.88 1.57
CA SER A 17 -8.97 -19.85 2.61
C SER A 17 -9.95 -18.69 2.43
N SER A 18 -10.28 -18.31 1.19
CA SER A 18 -11.31 -17.31 0.90
C SER A 18 -12.70 -17.74 1.38
N LYS A 19 -13.03 -19.04 1.36
CA LYS A 19 -14.31 -19.57 1.88
C LYS A 19 -14.34 -19.56 3.41
N GLU A 20 -13.19 -19.71 4.04
CA GLU A 20 -13.04 -19.64 5.50
C GLU A 20 -12.89 -18.21 6.03
N GLY A 21 -12.66 -17.24 5.13
CA GLY A 21 -12.46 -15.83 5.48
C GLY A 21 -11.08 -15.52 6.06
N ASP A 22 -10.10 -16.39 5.78
CA ASP A 22 -8.72 -16.28 6.27
C ASP A 22 -7.73 -16.24 5.09
N PHE A 23 -6.46 -15.96 5.38
CA PHE A 23 -5.40 -15.95 4.37
C PHE A 23 -4.71 -17.32 4.37
N ALA A 24 -4.42 -17.85 3.19
CA ALA A 24 -3.68 -19.11 3.09
C ALA A 24 -2.24 -18.93 3.61
N GLU A 25 -1.64 -17.78 3.30
CA GLU A 25 -0.33 -17.40 3.79
C GLU A 25 -0.20 -15.87 3.81
N SER A 26 0.47 -15.33 4.82
CA SER A 26 0.89 -13.93 4.84
C SER A 26 2.31 -13.81 5.36
N GLY A 27 3.05 -12.83 4.86
CA GLY A 27 4.45 -12.65 5.25
C GLY A 27 5.03 -11.30 4.84
N TRP A 28 6.28 -11.08 5.22
CA TRP A 28 7.04 -9.89 4.81
C TRP A 28 7.76 -10.15 3.49
N LEU A 29 7.48 -9.32 2.50
CA LEU A 29 8.32 -9.23 1.29
C LEU A 29 9.60 -8.47 1.60
N ASN A 30 9.49 -7.41 2.39
CA ASN A 30 10.61 -6.62 2.84
C ASN A 30 10.34 -6.05 4.24
N GLU A 31 10.75 -6.80 5.26
CA GLU A 31 10.61 -6.41 6.67
C GLU A 31 11.51 -5.21 7.01
N GLU A 32 12.72 -5.20 6.43
CA GLU A 32 13.67 -4.11 6.58
C GLU A 32 13.19 -2.84 5.89
N GLY A 33 12.38 -2.94 4.85
CA GLY A 33 11.78 -1.83 4.14
C GLY A 33 12.79 -0.90 3.45
N GLU A 34 12.40 -0.37 2.30
CA GLU A 34 13.26 0.51 1.51
C GLU A 34 13.22 1.95 2.01
N ILE A 35 14.39 2.56 2.17
CA ILE A 35 14.52 3.92 2.68
C ILE A 35 14.68 4.89 1.53
N PHE A 36 13.72 5.80 1.41
CA PHE A 36 13.70 6.86 0.42
C PHE A 36 13.91 8.22 1.08
N ASN A 37 14.58 9.12 0.37
CA ASN A 37 14.89 10.46 0.88
C ASN A 37 13.83 11.50 0.49
N SER A 38 12.94 11.16 -0.44
CA SER A 38 11.91 12.06 -0.98
C SER A 38 10.61 11.33 -1.28
N ALA A 39 9.50 12.08 -1.25
CA ALA A 39 8.19 11.57 -1.65
C ALA A 39 8.16 11.17 -3.13
N GLU A 40 8.90 11.87 -4.01
CA GLU A 40 8.98 11.52 -5.43
C GLU A 40 9.58 10.14 -5.68
N GLN A 41 10.63 9.76 -4.92
CA GLN A 41 11.21 8.43 -5.03
C GLN A 41 10.21 7.36 -4.61
N VAL A 42 9.47 7.58 -3.52
CA VAL A 42 8.41 6.67 -3.07
C VAL A 42 7.32 6.54 -4.12
N ILE A 43 6.85 7.65 -4.69
CA ILE A 43 5.83 7.64 -5.76
C ILE A 43 6.33 6.80 -6.94
N ARG A 44 7.56 7.03 -7.40
CA ARG A 44 8.13 6.28 -8.52
C ARG A 44 8.23 4.80 -8.20
N HIS A 45 8.73 4.45 -7.01
CA HIS A 45 8.83 3.05 -6.57
C HIS A 45 7.45 2.39 -6.54
N LEU A 46 6.46 2.99 -5.87
CA LEU A 46 5.10 2.43 -5.80
C LEU A 46 4.43 2.34 -7.18
N SER A 47 4.69 3.29 -8.08
CA SER A 47 4.19 3.22 -9.46
C SER A 47 4.86 2.10 -10.27
N ASP A 48 6.15 1.83 -10.04
CA ASP A 48 6.91 0.75 -10.69
C ASP A 48 6.42 -0.63 -10.23
N GLU A 49 6.13 -0.75 -8.93
CA GLU A 49 5.50 -1.93 -8.32
C GLU A 49 4.04 -2.14 -8.77
N GLY A 50 3.42 -1.13 -9.40
CA GLY A 50 2.06 -1.23 -9.91
C GLY A 50 0.98 -1.20 -8.84
N VAL A 51 1.13 -0.39 -7.78
CA VAL A 51 0.05 -0.22 -6.79
C VAL A 51 -1.18 0.40 -7.44
N ILE A 52 -2.34 -0.20 -7.21
CA ILE A 52 -3.61 0.22 -7.84
C ILE A 52 -4.67 0.60 -6.82
N GLU A 53 -4.53 0.18 -5.56
CA GLU A 53 -5.55 0.42 -4.55
C GLU A 53 -4.94 0.98 -3.27
N PRO A 54 -5.48 2.10 -2.75
CA PRO A 54 -5.17 2.52 -1.39
C PRO A 54 -6.06 1.78 -0.39
N SER A 55 -5.54 1.57 0.82
CA SER A 55 -6.30 1.01 1.95
C SER A 55 -7.52 1.83 2.35
N SER A 56 -7.60 3.08 1.87
CA SER A 56 -8.72 3.97 2.07
C SER A 56 -8.96 4.83 0.84
N SER A 57 -10.22 4.93 0.42
CA SER A 57 -10.68 5.85 -0.63
C SER A 57 -10.55 7.33 -0.24
N CYS A 58 -10.04 7.60 0.97
CA CYS A 58 -9.84 8.93 1.51
C CYS A 58 -8.48 9.07 2.19
N PHE A 59 -7.81 10.21 1.96
CA PHE A 59 -6.52 10.45 2.61
C PHE A 59 -6.64 10.58 4.13
N HIS A 60 -5.85 9.78 4.85
CA HIS A 60 -5.51 9.96 6.26
C HIS A 60 -4.05 9.58 6.50
N LYS A 61 -3.52 9.90 7.68
CA LYS A 61 -2.17 9.48 8.04
C LYS A 61 -2.11 7.96 8.15
N GLY A 62 -1.08 7.32 7.57
CA GLY A 62 -0.89 5.88 7.62
C GLY A 62 -1.73 5.07 6.62
N VAL A 63 -2.18 5.68 5.52
CA VAL A 63 -2.69 4.94 4.35
C VAL A 63 -1.57 4.06 3.80
N TRP A 64 -1.90 2.80 3.56
CA TRP A 64 -1.06 1.84 2.85
C TRP A 64 -1.64 1.54 1.47
N TYR A 65 -0.86 0.93 0.60
CA TYR A 65 -1.23 0.71 -0.80
C TYR A 65 -1.06 -0.75 -1.17
N SER A 66 -1.94 -1.28 -1.99
CA SER A 66 -1.88 -2.66 -2.46
C SER A 66 -1.84 -2.76 -3.98
N THR A 67 -1.20 -3.82 -4.46
CA THR A 67 -1.28 -4.26 -5.86
C THR A 67 -2.52 -5.10 -6.09
N GLU A 68 -2.88 -5.27 -7.36
CA GLU A 68 -3.93 -6.20 -7.74
C GLU A 68 -3.55 -7.62 -7.32
N ALA A 69 -4.50 -8.37 -6.79
CA ALA A 69 -4.29 -9.77 -6.47
C ALA A 69 -4.08 -10.55 -7.78
N GLN A 70 -2.84 -10.99 -8.03
CA GLN A 70 -2.51 -11.78 -9.21
C GLN A 70 -2.74 -13.26 -8.94
N GLN A 71 -3.47 -13.92 -9.83
CA GLN A 71 -3.67 -15.36 -9.75
C GLN A 71 -2.43 -16.10 -10.26
N ASP A 72 -1.86 -16.94 -9.40
CA ASP A 72 -0.82 -17.87 -9.77
C ASP A 72 -1.45 -19.04 -10.55
N MET A 73 -1.10 -19.16 -11.83
CA MET A 73 -1.71 -20.18 -12.71
C MET A 73 -1.33 -21.62 -12.34
N ASN A 74 -0.29 -21.81 -11.53
CA ASN A 74 0.18 -23.14 -11.15
C ASN A 74 -0.51 -23.67 -9.89
N THR A 75 -0.82 -22.78 -8.94
CA THR A 75 -1.44 -23.10 -7.64
C THR A 75 -2.91 -22.68 -7.55
N GLY A 76 -3.37 -21.81 -8.45
CA GLY A 76 -4.70 -21.19 -8.39
C GLY A 76 -4.86 -20.14 -7.29
N ALA A 77 -3.79 -19.82 -6.55
CA ALA A 77 -3.81 -18.89 -5.44
C ALA A 77 -3.69 -17.44 -5.92
N TYR A 78 -4.39 -16.52 -5.27
CA TYR A 78 -4.29 -15.09 -5.51
C TYR A 78 -3.24 -14.48 -4.60
N LYS A 79 -2.26 -13.77 -5.16
CA LYS A 79 -1.22 -13.08 -4.40
C LYS A 79 -1.34 -11.58 -4.57
N SER A 80 -1.50 -10.86 -3.46
CA SER A 80 -1.43 -9.40 -3.42
C SER A 80 -0.24 -8.95 -2.59
N GLN A 81 0.24 -7.74 -2.86
CA GLN A 81 1.33 -7.10 -2.13
C GLN A 81 0.84 -5.80 -1.53
N SER A 82 1.23 -5.53 -0.29
CA SER A 82 0.79 -4.38 0.49
C SER A 82 2.00 -3.57 0.96
N TYR A 83 1.99 -2.26 0.76
CA TYR A 83 3.09 -1.33 0.98
C TYR A 83 2.74 -0.30 2.04
N HIS A 84 3.49 -0.29 3.14
CA HIS A 84 3.28 0.54 4.30
C HIS A 84 4.34 1.64 4.40
N LEU A 85 3.88 2.90 4.46
CA LEU A 85 4.76 4.05 4.65
C LEU A 85 5.04 4.31 6.13
N HIS A 86 6.32 4.41 6.49
CA HIS A 86 6.78 4.75 7.83
C HIS A 86 7.75 5.93 7.79
N GLY A 87 7.72 6.78 8.83
CA GLY A 87 8.62 7.94 8.96
C GLY A 87 8.29 9.13 8.03
N ALA A 88 7.31 8.98 7.14
CA ALA A 88 6.82 10.07 6.32
C ALA A 88 6.06 11.12 7.15
N THR A 89 6.28 12.39 6.82
CA THR A 89 5.47 13.49 7.36
C THR A 89 4.09 13.49 6.70
N LEU A 90 3.09 14.08 7.37
CA LEU A 90 1.74 14.22 6.82
C LEU A 90 1.74 14.89 5.43
N HIS A 91 2.63 15.87 5.21
CA HIS A 91 2.77 16.53 3.92
C HIS A 91 3.30 15.55 2.84
N GLN A 92 4.30 14.74 3.18
CA GLN A 92 4.84 13.73 2.28
C GLN A 92 3.80 12.66 1.93
N GLU A 93 3.12 12.08 2.93
CA GLU A 93 2.07 11.07 2.70
C GLU A 93 0.94 11.64 1.82
N ARG A 94 0.52 12.88 2.09
CA ARG A 94 -0.51 13.55 1.30
C ARG A 94 -0.05 13.80 -0.14
N LYS A 95 1.21 14.17 -0.35
CA LYS A 95 1.80 14.36 -1.69
C LYS A 95 1.81 13.03 -2.45
N ILE A 96 2.22 11.93 -1.79
CA ILE A 96 2.24 10.58 -2.35
C ILE A 96 0.83 10.17 -2.76
N TYR A 97 -0.13 10.23 -1.82
CA TYR A 97 -1.51 9.84 -2.03
C TYR A 97 -2.16 10.59 -3.21
N LYS A 98 -2.06 11.93 -3.21
CA LYS A 98 -2.63 12.75 -4.30
C LYS A 98 -2.01 12.48 -5.66
N ARG A 99 -0.75 12.05 -5.69
CA ARG A 99 -0.03 11.82 -6.94
C ARG A 99 -0.35 10.45 -7.53
N LEU A 100 -0.43 9.43 -6.68
CA LEU A 100 -0.83 8.08 -7.08
C LEU A 100 -2.33 8.01 -7.39
N PHE A 101 -3.15 8.67 -6.59
CA PHE A 101 -4.61 8.60 -6.68
C PHE A 101 -5.26 9.98 -6.73
N PRO A 102 -5.07 10.74 -7.82
CA PRO A 102 -5.67 12.06 -7.99
C PRO A 102 -7.21 12.06 -7.97
N GLN A 103 -7.84 10.92 -8.24
CA GLN A 103 -9.30 10.73 -8.23
C GLN A 103 -9.91 10.67 -6.82
N TYR A 104 -9.12 10.36 -5.78
CA TYR A 104 -9.62 10.24 -4.41
C TYR A 104 -9.57 11.56 -3.64
N GLY A 105 -10.55 11.76 -2.76
CA GLY A 105 -10.73 12.97 -1.96
C GLY A 105 -9.86 13.03 -0.70
N ASP A 106 -9.76 14.23 -0.13
CA ASP A 106 -9.07 14.47 1.14
C ASP A 106 -10.10 14.57 2.28
N CYS A 107 -10.40 13.44 2.94
CA CYS A 107 -11.36 13.40 4.06
C CYS A 107 -10.89 14.16 5.31
N SER A 108 -9.61 14.60 5.39
CA SER A 108 -9.10 15.37 6.53
C SER A 108 -9.77 16.73 6.71
N ARG A 109 -10.56 17.19 5.73
CA ARG A 109 -11.33 18.44 5.79
C ARG A 109 -12.61 18.37 6.64
N ASN A 110 -13.02 17.20 7.13
CA ASN A 110 -14.30 17.03 7.82
C ASN A 110 -14.22 16.90 9.36
N ARG A 111 -13.24 17.56 10.00
CA ARG A 111 -13.38 17.94 11.41
C ARG A 111 -13.80 19.41 11.51
N ARG A 112 -15.02 19.73 11.09
CA ARG A 112 -15.70 20.93 11.62
C ARG A 112 -16.24 20.56 13.00
N LYS A 113 -15.96 21.44 13.96
CA LYS A 113 -16.33 21.37 15.38
C LYS A 113 -17.79 21.03 15.60
#